data_AF-A0A2I2G6K4-F1
#
_entry.id   AF-A0A2I2G6K4-F1
#
_cell.length_a   1.000
_cell.length_b   1.000
_cell.length_c   1.000
_cell.angle_alpha   90.00
_cell.angle_beta   90.00
_cell.angle_gamma   90.00
#
_symmetry.space_group_name_H-M   'P 1'
#
loop_
_entity.id
_entity.type
_entity.pdbx_description
1 polymer ?
#
loop_
_entity_poly.entity_id
_entity_poly.type
_entity_poly.pdbx_seq_one_letter_code
_entity_poly.pdbx_strand_id
1 'polypeptide(L)'
;MVSNNEWVPKEDRLVRDELYKLEMKIRAWARSYSVQSISDLADISDSERSNIMSQIGHCSAETDWGSLMQKMPISSEKIPAIIIQALLAKDVFEKIFADPFFAFPIFGDDGVLPKPSGMRNLYYTMLQIDEAEAHTWRSQTLRLLWNALDPDSKHALQQKLGEFARERALVFLATPGSQFLRELGKAENETKCLHELQVLFNDATELSLSLWTHRAFMAVRSQRDLPVFTVSSSVMSAHRLHQLDEDDQRLDGSKVLLVVQPAVLACGDENAESYHQWKTWTPANVLVDMS
;
A
#
# COMPACT_ATOMS: atom_id res chain seq x y z
N MET A 1 31.82 -26.70 5.90
CA MET A 1 30.42 -26.80 5.46
C MET A 1 29.65 -25.69 6.13
N VAL A 2 29.24 -24.67 5.37
CA VAL A 2 28.29 -23.68 5.90
C VAL A 2 26.93 -24.36 5.93
N SER A 3 26.24 -24.32 7.07
CA SER A 3 24.86 -24.76 7.14
C SER A 3 24.03 -23.90 6.21
N ASN A 4 23.34 -24.50 5.24
CA ASN A 4 22.22 -23.83 4.60
C ASN A 4 21.21 -23.51 5.71
N ASN A 5 21.15 -22.24 6.13
CA ASN A 5 19.91 -21.71 6.68
C ASN A 5 18.92 -21.79 5.52
N GLU A 6 18.13 -22.86 5.49
CA GLU A 6 17.00 -22.96 4.58
C GLU A 6 16.12 -21.76 4.84
N TRP A 7 16.13 -20.84 3.88
CA TRP A 7 15.22 -19.71 3.88
C TRP A 7 13.82 -20.29 3.65
N VAL A 8 12.97 -20.19 4.67
CA VAL A 8 11.59 -20.68 4.63
C VAL A 8 10.67 -19.49 4.34
N PRO A 9 9.78 -19.57 3.33
CA PRO A 9 8.74 -18.56 3.13
C PRO A 9 7.89 -18.33 4.38
N LYS A 10 7.43 -17.09 4.59
CA LYS A 10 6.37 -16.84 5.58
C LYS A 10 5.10 -17.57 5.16
N GLU A 11 4.51 -18.33 6.08
CA GLU A 11 3.16 -18.89 5.92
C GLU A 11 2.14 -17.79 5.58
N ASP A 12 1.15 -18.09 4.74
CA ASP A 12 0.12 -17.13 4.36
C ASP A 12 -0.54 -16.46 5.57
N ARG A 13 -0.79 -17.19 6.67
CA ARG A 13 -1.39 -16.61 7.88
C ARG A 13 -0.53 -15.47 8.45
N LEU A 14 0.78 -15.65 8.52
CA LEU A 14 1.70 -14.64 9.02
C LEU A 14 1.78 -13.44 8.08
N VAL A 15 1.72 -13.67 6.76
CA VAL A 15 1.64 -12.59 5.76
C VAL A 15 0.36 -11.76 5.94
N ARG A 16 -0.80 -12.41 6.15
CA ARG A 16 -2.07 -11.71 6.45
C ARG A 16 -1.97 -10.90 7.75
N ASP A 17 -1.41 -11.48 8.80
CA ASP A 17 -1.23 -10.82 10.11
C ASP A 17 -0.33 -9.58 10.02
N GLU A 18 0.73 -9.61 9.21
CA GLU A 18 1.64 -8.47 9.02
C GLU A 18 1.03 -7.36 8.17
N LEU A 19 0.34 -7.71 7.07
CA LEU A 19 -0.40 -6.75 6.26
C LEU A 19 -1.53 -6.08 7.05
N TYR A 20 -2.25 -6.83 7.90
CA TYR A 20 -3.26 -6.27 8.80
C TYR A 20 -2.66 -5.32 9.86
N LYS A 21 -1.48 -5.63 10.41
CA LYS A 21 -0.76 -4.69 11.30
C LYS A 21 -0.39 -3.39 10.56
N LEU A 22 0.02 -3.48 9.30
CA LEU A 22 0.32 -2.29 8.48
C LEU A 22 -0.94 -1.46 8.19
N GLU A 23 -2.07 -2.08 7.82
CA GLU A 23 -3.38 -1.40 7.70
C GLU A 23 -3.71 -0.63 8.98
N MET A 24 -3.57 -1.29 10.13
CA MET A 24 -3.89 -0.69 11.43
C MET A 24 -2.96 0.47 11.78
N LYS A 25 -1.68 0.43 11.39
CA LYS A 25 -0.75 1.57 11.50
C LYS A 25 -1.17 2.74 10.60
N ILE A 26 -1.48 2.48 9.32
CA ILE A 26 -1.97 3.51 8.37
C ILE A 26 -3.24 4.18 8.90
N ARG A 27 -4.23 3.39 9.32
CA ARG A 27 -5.49 3.87 9.91
C ARG A 27 -5.27 4.66 11.20
N ALA A 28 -4.35 4.22 12.07
CA ALA A 28 -4.05 4.92 13.33
C ALA A 28 -3.40 6.28 13.06
N TRP A 29 -2.39 6.33 12.18
CA TRP A 29 -1.71 7.58 11.79
C TRP A 29 -2.70 8.57 11.18
N ALA A 30 -3.50 8.14 10.19
CA ALA A 30 -4.49 8.99 9.53
C ALA A 30 -5.49 9.63 10.52
N ARG A 31 -5.95 8.85 11.52
CA ARG A 31 -6.84 9.35 12.59
C ARG A 31 -6.16 10.27 13.60
N SER A 32 -4.87 10.05 13.86
CA SER A 32 -4.09 10.86 14.81
C SER A 32 -3.80 12.25 14.24
N TYR A 33 -3.69 12.39 12.92
CA TYR A 33 -3.18 13.60 12.27
C TYR A 33 -4.17 14.33 11.35
N SER A 34 -5.35 13.78 11.04
CA SER A 34 -6.36 14.51 10.26
C SER A 34 -6.98 15.69 11.00
N VAL A 35 -7.52 16.66 10.24
CA VAL A 35 -8.53 17.63 10.72
C VAL A 35 -9.77 16.91 11.26
N GLN A 36 -10.60 17.62 12.03
CA GLN A 36 -11.71 17.02 12.76
C GLN A 36 -12.96 16.88 11.89
N SER A 37 -13.17 17.80 10.95
CA SER A 37 -14.29 17.80 10.01
C SER A 37 -13.86 18.21 8.61
N ILE A 38 -14.59 17.74 7.60
CA ILE A 38 -14.50 18.26 6.23
C ILE A 38 -14.85 19.77 6.16
N SER A 39 -15.65 20.27 7.11
CA SER A 39 -15.98 21.70 7.23
C SER A 39 -14.78 22.57 7.59
N ASP A 40 -13.75 21.99 8.23
CA ASP A 40 -12.49 22.69 8.53
C ASP A 40 -11.69 23.01 7.25
N LEU A 41 -12.10 22.43 6.11
CA LEU A 41 -11.51 22.60 4.78
C LEU A 41 -12.43 23.39 3.82
N ALA A 42 -13.36 24.19 4.34
CA ALA A 42 -14.29 24.96 3.52
C ALA A 42 -13.57 25.94 2.56
N ASP A 43 -12.45 26.51 3.00
CA ASP A 43 -11.69 27.55 2.30
C ASP A 43 -10.74 27.03 1.20
N ILE A 44 -10.62 25.70 1.01
CA ILE A 44 -9.79 25.15 -0.07
C ILE A 44 -10.35 25.56 -1.45
N SER A 45 -9.46 25.99 -2.35
CA SER A 45 -9.84 26.42 -3.69
C SER A 45 -10.24 25.23 -4.58
N ASP A 46 -10.98 25.50 -5.66
CA ASP A 46 -11.36 24.47 -6.64
C ASP A 46 -10.13 23.87 -7.35
N SER A 47 -9.02 24.61 -7.43
CA SER A 47 -7.72 24.11 -7.90
C SER A 47 -7.16 23.04 -6.94
N GLU A 48 -7.21 23.29 -5.63
CA GLU A 48 -6.76 22.34 -4.61
C GLU A 48 -7.67 21.10 -4.54
N ARG A 49 -8.99 21.28 -4.64
CA ARG A 49 -9.97 20.18 -4.79
C ARG A 49 -9.63 19.30 -6.00
N SER A 50 -9.33 19.93 -7.14
CA SER A 50 -8.94 19.22 -8.37
C SER A 50 -7.62 18.45 -8.20
N ASN A 51 -6.63 19.05 -7.51
CA ASN A 51 -5.35 18.40 -7.22
C ASN A 51 -5.51 17.20 -6.26
N ILE A 52 -6.38 17.32 -5.24
CA ILE A 52 -6.75 16.23 -4.33
C ILE A 52 -7.44 15.10 -5.11
N MET A 53 -8.44 15.42 -5.95
CA MET A 53 -9.13 14.41 -6.77
C MET A 53 -8.19 13.71 -7.76
N SER A 54 -7.22 14.44 -8.33
CA SER A 54 -6.14 13.85 -9.15
C SER A 54 -5.26 12.89 -8.35
N GLN A 55 -4.92 13.22 -7.10
CA GLN A 55 -4.11 12.38 -6.21
C GLN A 55 -4.86 11.11 -5.76
N ILE A 56 -6.14 11.23 -5.41
CA ILE A 56 -7.03 10.08 -5.14
C ILE A 56 -7.11 9.22 -6.42
N GLY A 57 -7.35 9.87 -7.56
CA GLY A 57 -7.30 9.29 -8.89
C GLY A 57 -8.10 8.00 -8.98
N HIS A 58 -7.42 6.91 -9.33
CA HIS A 58 -8.05 5.61 -9.55
C HIS A 58 -8.44 4.86 -8.25
N CYS A 59 -8.36 5.46 -7.06
CA CYS A 59 -8.99 4.91 -5.86
C CYS A 59 -10.48 5.29 -5.75
N SER A 60 -10.95 6.30 -6.48
CA SER A 60 -12.34 6.77 -6.46
C SER A 60 -13.11 6.34 -7.70
N ALA A 61 -14.41 6.09 -7.57
CA ALA A 61 -15.34 5.97 -8.68
C ALA A 61 -15.72 7.35 -9.27
N GLU A 62 -15.69 8.38 -8.44
CA GLU A 62 -16.02 9.76 -8.80
C GLU A 62 -14.77 10.54 -9.20
N THR A 63 -14.85 11.33 -10.27
CA THR A 63 -13.78 12.24 -10.72
C THR A 63 -13.93 13.67 -10.24
N ASP A 64 -15.10 14.01 -9.68
CA ASP A 64 -15.43 15.32 -9.13
C ASP A 64 -15.49 15.30 -7.60
N TRP A 65 -15.04 16.40 -6.99
CA TRP A 65 -15.03 16.58 -5.54
C TRP A 65 -16.43 16.67 -4.95
N GLY A 66 -17.33 17.42 -5.59
CA GLY A 66 -18.71 17.60 -5.13
C GLY A 66 -19.47 16.28 -5.12
N SER A 67 -19.38 15.53 -6.23
CA SER A 67 -19.97 14.18 -6.34
C SER A 67 -19.43 13.21 -5.29
N LEU A 68 -18.10 13.17 -5.09
CA LEU A 68 -17.49 12.32 -4.06
C LEU A 68 -18.00 12.67 -2.66
N MET A 69 -18.00 13.95 -2.29
CA MET A 69 -18.46 14.40 -0.97
C MET A 69 -19.96 14.16 -0.76
N GLN A 70 -20.79 14.36 -1.79
CA GLN A 70 -22.24 14.11 -1.72
C GLN A 70 -22.57 12.63 -1.47
N LYS A 71 -21.77 11.72 -2.04
CA LYS A 71 -21.98 10.27 -1.95
C LYS A 71 -21.32 9.60 -0.74
N MET A 72 -20.49 10.32 0.03
CA MET A 72 -19.79 9.74 1.17
C MET A 72 -20.77 9.08 2.16
N PRO A 73 -20.70 7.75 2.38
CA PRO A 73 -21.65 7.02 3.21
C PRO A 73 -21.32 7.13 4.72
N ILE A 74 -20.68 8.22 5.12
CA ILE A 74 -20.05 8.42 6.43
C ILE A 74 -20.20 9.87 6.88
N SER A 75 -20.13 10.13 8.19
CA SER A 75 -20.26 11.49 8.72
C SER A 75 -19.05 12.38 8.36
N SER A 76 -19.30 13.69 8.30
CA SER A 76 -18.33 14.75 7.98
C SER A 76 -17.04 14.68 8.79
N GLU A 77 -17.11 14.17 10.03
CA GLU A 77 -16.01 14.08 10.98
C GLU A 77 -15.16 12.80 10.78
N LYS A 78 -15.47 12.01 9.75
CA LYS A 78 -14.72 10.78 9.39
C LYS A 78 -14.10 10.89 8.01
N ILE A 79 -14.65 11.73 7.13
CA ILE A 79 -14.15 11.95 5.76
C ILE A 79 -12.65 12.30 5.75
N PRO A 80 -12.11 13.27 6.52
CA PRO A 80 -10.69 13.62 6.45
C PRO A 80 -9.74 12.46 6.75
N ALA A 81 -10.02 11.73 7.84
CA ALA A 81 -9.22 10.56 8.22
C ALA A 81 -9.30 9.43 7.18
N ILE A 82 -10.45 9.24 6.52
CA ILE A 82 -10.61 8.23 5.47
C ILE A 82 -9.87 8.64 4.19
N ILE A 83 -9.93 9.91 3.77
CA ILE A 83 -9.17 10.37 2.60
C ILE A 83 -7.66 10.25 2.84
N ILE A 84 -7.15 10.65 4.01
CA ILE A 84 -5.73 10.46 4.35
C ILE A 84 -5.37 8.98 4.38
N GLN A 85 -6.21 8.11 4.98
CA GLN A 85 -5.97 6.66 5.01
C GLN A 85 -5.89 6.10 3.57
N ALA A 86 -6.80 6.50 2.69
CA ALA A 86 -6.83 6.09 1.29
C ALA A 86 -5.58 6.57 0.52
N LEU A 87 -5.20 7.84 0.67
CA LEU A 87 -4.02 8.42 0.02
C LEU A 87 -2.72 7.78 0.50
N LEU A 88 -2.58 7.54 1.81
CA LEU A 88 -1.39 6.90 2.38
C LEU A 88 -1.31 5.42 2.01
N ALA A 89 -2.42 4.69 2.07
CA ALA A 89 -2.48 3.30 1.59
C ALA A 89 -2.13 3.23 0.10
N LYS A 90 -2.70 4.11 -0.73
CA LYS A 90 -2.39 4.20 -2.16
C LYS A 90 -0.89 4.42 -2.40
N ASP A 91 -0.26 5.37 -1.71
CA ASP A 91 1.17 5.69 -1.91
C ASP A 91 2.12 4.60 -1.37
N VAL A 92 1.72 3.89 -0.30
CA VAL A 92 2.43 2.69 0.17
C VAL A 92 2.29 1.56 -0.85
N PHE A 93 1.06 1.14 -1.17
CA PHE A 93 0.85 -0.06 -1.99
C PHE A 93 1.28 0.13 -3.45
N GLU A 94 1.07 1.30 -4.07
CA GLU A 94 1.54 1.56 -5.45
C GLU A 94 3.05 1.65 -5.60
N LYS A 95 3.75 2.25 -4.61
CA LYS A 95 5.17 2.59 -4.76
C LYS A 95 6.13 1.62 -4.08
N ILE A 96 5.62 0.81 -3.15
CA ILE A 96 6.42 -0.14 -2.35
C ILE A 96 5.96 -1.58 -2.61
N PHE A 97 4.65 -1.86 -2.61
CA PHE A 97 4.17 -3.24 -2.80
C PHE A 97 3.99 -3.64 -4.27
N ALA A 98 3.59 -2.75 -5.16
CA ALA A 98 3.28 -3.11 -6.55
C ALA A 98 4.50 -3.41 -7.45
N ASP A 99 5.72 -3.06 -7.01
CA ASP A 99 6.95 -3.25 -7.78
C ASP A 99 8.00 -4.02 -6.97
N PRO A 100 8.39 -5.25 -7.36
CA PRO A 100 9.41 -6.02 -6.63
C PRO A 100 10.80 -5.36 -6.62
N PHE A 101 11.04 -4.40 -7.51
CA PHE A 101 12.34 -3.73 -7.66
C PHE A 101 12.34 -2.29 -7.14
N PHE A 102 11.31 -1.86 -6.38
CA PHE A 102 11.21 -0.48 -5.90
C PHE A 102 12.46 -0.02 -5.13
N ALA A 103 13.05 -0.92 -4.34
CA ALA A 103 14.23 -0.70 -3.51
C ALA A 103 15.57 -0.92 -4.23
N PHE A 104 15.59 -1.21 -5.55
CA PHE A 104 16.87 -1.49 -6.23
C PHE A 104 17.94 -0.40 -6.09
N PRO A 105 17.62 0.90 -6.16
CA PRO A 105 18.58 1.97 -5.89
C PRO A 105 19.20 1.92 -4.48
N ILE A 106 18.49 1.37 -3.49
CA ILE A 106 18.91 1.30 -2.08
C ILE A 106 20.04 0.27 -1.88
N PHE A 107 20.07 -0.81 -2.68
CA PHE A 107 21.07 -1.88 -2.55
C PHE A 107 22.46 -1.51 -3.10
N GLY A 108 22.59 -0.41 -3.84
CA GLY A 108 23.84 -0.01 -4.49
C GLY A 108 24.20 1.43 -4.18
N ASP A 109 25.24 1.93 -4.83
CA ASP A 109 25.57 3.34 -4.85
C ASP A 109 24.96 4.00 -6.10
N ASP A 110 24.73 5.32 -6.02
CA ASP A 110 23.97 6.06 -7.01
C ASP A 110 24.53 5.89 -8.43
N GLY A 111 23.66 5.43 -9.34
CA GLY A 111 23.99 5.24 -10.75
C GLY A 111 24.70 3.92 -11.09
N VAL A 112 25.07 3.08 -10.09
CA VAL A 112 25.70 1.77 -10.34
C VAL A 112 24.68 0.70 -10.71
N LEU A 113 23.53 0.67 -10.02
CA LEU A 113 22.48 -0.32 -10.28
C LEU A 113 21.43 0.18 -11.30
N PRO A 114 20.79 -0.73 -12.06
CA PRO A 114 19.69 -0.37 -12.94
C PRO A 114 18.52 0.27 -12.18
N LYS A 115 17.87 1.26 -12.81
CA LYS A 115 16.63 1.84 -12.29
C LYS A 115 15.54 0.76 -12.14
N PRO A 116 14.60 0.87 -11.18
CA PRO A 116 13.51 -0.11 -10.98
C PRO A 116 12.76 -0.48 -12.26
N SER A 117 12.49 0.50 -13.13
CA SER A 117 11.85 0.27 -14.44
C SER A 117 12.65 -0.64 -15.38
N GLY A 118 13.99 -0.58 -15.35
CA GLY A 118 14.84 -1.47 -16.13
C GLY A 118 14.76 -2.92 -15.65
N MET A 119 14.85 -3.12 -14.33
CA MET A 119 14.68 -4.45 -13.71
C MET A 119 13.30 -5.03 -13.96
N ARG A 120 12.25 -4.20 -13.87
CA ARG A 120 10.87 -4.60 -14.15
C ARG A 120 10.66 -5.00 -15.61
N ASN A 121 11.23 -4.26 -16.55
CA ASN A 121 11.16 -4.61 -17.98
C ASN A 121 11.87 -5.93 -18.28
N LEU A 122 13.04 -6.18 -17.68
CA LEU A 122 13.74 -7.46 -17.79
C LEU A 122 12.87 -8.61 -17.24
N TYR A 123 12.37 -8.45 -16.01
CA TYR A 123 11.49 -9.42 -15.36
C TYR A 123 10.23 -9.74 -16.18
N TYR A 124 9.53 -8.71 -16.68
CA TYR A 124 8.36 -8.92 -17.52
C TYR A 124 8.70 -9.57 -18.87
N THR A 125 9.90 -9.32 -19.42
CA THR A 125 10.39 -10.05 -20.60
C THR A 125 10.62 -11.53 -20.27
N MET A 126 11.19 -11.84 -19.10
CA MET A 126 11.37 -13.23 -18.64
C MET A 126 10.03 -13.94 -18.42
N LEU A 127 9.01 -13.28 -17.86
CA LEU A 127 7.67 -13.86 -17.69
C LEU A 127 7.02 -14.30 -19.02
N GLN A 128 7.38 -13.67 -20.15
CA GLN A 128 6.87 -14.08 -21.47
C GLN A 128 7.62 -15.30 -22.07
N ILE A 129 8.74 -15.69 -21.47
CA ILE A 129 9.58 -16.82 -21.90
C ILE A 129 9.34 -18.02 -20.99
N ASP A 130 9.43 -17.81 -19.67
CA ASP A 130 9.18 -18.81 -18.64
C ASP A 130 8.73 -18.11 -17.34
N GLU A 131 7.47 -18.33 -16.96
CA GLU A 131 6.86 -17.70 -15.76
C GLU A 131 7.55 -18.17 -14.46
N ALA A 132 7.83 -19.47 -14.35
CA ALA A 132 8.37 -20.08 -13.12
C ALA A 132 9.85 -19.70 -12.89
N GLU A 133 10.67 -19.70 -13.94
CA GLU A 133 12.05 -19.24 -13.87
C GLU A 133 12.15 -17.73 -13.65
N ALA A 134 11.25 -16.92 -14.24
CA ALA A 134 11.22 -15.47 -13.97
C ALA A 134 10.92 -15.15 -12.50
N HIS A 135 9.93 -15.84 -11.91
CA HIS A 135 9.63 -15.71 -10.48
C HIS A 135 10.75 -16.23 -9.59
N THR A 136 11.37 -17.36 -9.95
CA THR A 136 12.54 -17.90 -9.25
C THR A 136 13.70 -16.91 -9.27
N TRP A 137 14.06 -16.38 -10.45
CA TRP A 137 15.11 -15.37 -10.62
C TRP A 137 14.86 -14.11 -9.80
N ARG A 138 13.64 -13.55 -9.86
CA ARG A 138 13.26 -12.38 -9.04
C ARG A 138 13.47 -12.67 -7.55
N SER A 139 12.94 -13.80 -7.08
CA SER A 139 12.99 -14.18 -5.67
C SER A 139 14.43 -14.38 -5.17
N GLN A 140 15.27 -15.06 -5.96
CA GLN A 140 16.67 -15.32 -5.63
C GLN A 140 17.51 -14.06 -5.67
N THR A 141 17.32 -13.21 -6.68
CA THR A 141 18.02 -11.92 -6.79
C THR A 141 17.74 -11.05 -5.56
N LEU A 142 16.47 -10.95 -5.14
CA LEU A 142 16.10 -10.21 -3.93
C LEU A 142 16.62 -10.88 -2.65
N ARG A 143 16.61 -12.21 -2.54
CA ARG A 143 17.22 -12.92 -1.39
C ARG A 143 18.72 -12.63 -1.26
N LEU A 144 19.46 -12.58 -2.36
CA LEU A 144 20.89 -12.27 -2.35
C LEU A 144 21.13 -10.85 -1.86
N LEU A 145 20.41 -9.86 -2.42
CA LEU A 145 20.54 -8.45 -2.04
C LEU A 145 20.06 -8.15 -0.60
N TRP A 146 19.06 -8.90 -0.10
CA TRP A 146 18.46 -8.70 1.22
C TRP A 146 19.13 -9.48 2.36
N ASN A 147 19.49 -10.75 2.13
CA ASN A 147 19.91 -11.68 3.19
C ASN A 147 21.40 -12.04 3.19
N ALA A 148 22.15 -11.80 2.09
CA ALA A 148 23.54 -12.27 1.97
C ALA A 148 24.59 -11.28 2.50
N LEU A 149 24.16 -10.29 3.29
CA LEU A 149 25.01 -9.21 3.79
C LEU A 149 25.66 -9.57 5.14
N ASP A 150 26.94 -9.23 5.29
CA ASP A 150 27.64 -9.20 6.57
C ASP A 150 27.03 -8.13 7.52
N PRO A 151 27.39 -8.11 8.81
CA PRO A 151 26.80 -7.18 9.77
C PRO A 151 26.93 -5.69 9.42
N ASP A 152 28.05 -5.28 8.84
CA ASP A 152 28.32 -3.87 8.49
C ASP A 152 27.51 -3.48 7.25
N SER A 153 27.51 -4.33 6.22
CA SER A 153 26.67 -4.17 5.03
C SER A 153 25.17 -4.17 5.36
N LYS A 154 24.73 -4.99 6.32
CA LYS A 154 23.35 -5.01 6.81
C LYS A 154 22.98 -3.71 7.53
N HIS A 155 23.88 -3.15 8.34
CA HIS A 155 23.67 -1.85 8.98
C HIS A 155 23.59 -0.72 7.95
N ALA A 156 24.49 -0.70 6.96
CA ALA A 156 24.47 0.28 5.88
C ALA A 156 23.17 0.22 5.05
N LEU A 157 22.70 -0.99 4.71
CA LEU A 157 21.40 -1.17 4.05
C LEU A 157 20.26 -0.61 4.91
N GLN A 158 20.23 -0.92 6.20
CA GLN A 158 19.20 -0.42 7.13
C GLN A 158 19.20 1.12 7.24
N GLN A 159 20.36 1.77 7.19
CA GLN A 159 20.44 3.23 7.09
C GLN A 159 19.82 3.75 5.78
N LYS A 160 20.20 3.18 4.63
CA LYS A 160 19.65 3.58 3.31
C LYS A 160 18.13 3.34 3.22
N LEU A 161 17.58 2.29 3.83
CA LEU A 161 16.12 2.06 3.95
C LEU A 161 15.45 3.13 4.80
N GLY A 162 16.05 3.49 5.95
CA GLY A 162 15.54 4.54 6.84
C GLY A 162 15.54 5.92 6.18
N GLU A 163 16.53 6.20 5.32
CA GLU A 163 16.60 7.42 4.50
C GLU A 163 15.51 7.44 3.42
N PHE A 164 15.32 6.35 2.68
CA PHE A 164 14.22 6.19 1.72
C PHE A 164 12.84 6.37 2.39
N ALA A 165 12.62 5.72 3.53
CA ALA A 165 11.38 5.85 4.29
C ALA A 165 11.12 7.30 4.74
N ARG A 166 12.18 8.03 5.12
CA ARG A 166 12.11 9.46 5.48
C ARG A 166 11.80 10.34 4.28
N GLU A 167 12.43 10.10 3.13
CA GLU A 167 12.14 10.80 1.88
C GLU A 167 10.68 10.60 1.48
N ARG A 168 10.19 9.36 1.54
CA ARG A 168 8.79 9.04 1.23
C ARG A 168 7.79 9.69 2.18
N ALA A 169 8.11 9.75 3.48
CA ALA A 169 7.33 10.50 4.45
C ALA A 169 7.27 12.01 4.11
N LEU A 170 8.40 12.63 3.76
CA LEU A 170 8.47 14.04 3.36
C LEU A 170 7.70 14.30 2.06
N VAL A 171 7.87 13.45 1.04
CA VAL A 171 7.13 13.53 -0.23
C VAL A 171 5.63 13.43 0.01
N PHE A 172 5.17 12.50 0.87
CA PHE A 172 3.76 12.36 1.23
C PHE A 172 3.20 13.63 1.89
N LEU A 173 3.92 14.20 2.87
CA LEU A 173 3.54 15.44 3.55
C LEU A 173 3.57 16.68 2.63
N ALA A 174 4.29 16.62 1.50
CA ALA A 174 4.29 17.66 0.48
C ALA A 174 3.18 17.49 -0.59
N THR A 175 2.37 16.43 -0.54
CA THR A 175 1.27 16.23 -1.49
C THR A 175 0.03 17.09 -1.18
N PRO A 176 -0.88 17.35 -2.14
CA PRO A 176 -2.16 18.02 -1.88
C PRO A 176 -3.01 17.40 -0.76
N GLY A 177 -2.85 16.09 -0.51
CA GLY A 177 -3.47 15.39 0.62
C GLY A 177 -3.05 15.90 2.01
N SER A 178 -1.97 16.68 2.13
CA SER A 178 -1.56 17.29 3.39
C SER A 178 -2.54 18.35 3.89
N GLN A 179 -3.40 18.91 3.02
CA GLN A 179 -4.47 19.84 3.40
C GLN A 179 -5.46 19.22 4.40
N PHE A 180 -5.60 17.89 4.43
CA PHE A 180 -6.43 17.21 5.43
C PHE A 180 -5.75 17.02 6.78
N LEU A 181 -4.47 17.37 6.93
CA LEU A 181 -3.75 17.25 8.19
C LEU A 181 -4.07 18.45 9.07
N ARG A 182 -4.34 18.20 10.35
CA ARG A 182 -4.58 19.28 11.31
C ARG A 182 -3.30 20.07 11.58
N GLU A 183 -3.44 21.35 11.89
CA GLU A 183 -2.34 22.14 12.44
C GLU A 183 -1.83 21.50 13.75
N LEU A 184 -0.51 21.31 13.83
CA LEU A 184 0.14 20.65 14.96
C LEU A 184 0.73 21.64 15.97
N GLY A 185 0.87 22.91 15.57
CA GLY A 185 1.18 24.10 16.39
C GLY A 185 2.58 24.15 17.01
N LYS A 186 3.13 23.01 17.42
CA LYS A 186 4.47 22.86 17.98
C LYS A 186 5.34 22.03 17.06
N ALA A 187 6.58 22.47 16.82
CA ALA A 187 7.58 21.72 16.06
C ALA A 187 7.84 20.30 16.61
N GLU A 188 7.65 20.07 17.91
CA GLU A 188 7.71 18.73 18.54
C GLU A 188 6.64 17.78 17.98
N ASN A 189 5.42 18.27 17.77
CA ASN A 189 4.31 17.49 17.22
C ASN A 189 4.52 17.20 15.73
N GLU A 190 5.07 18.15 14.97
CA GLU A 190 5.44 17.99 13.56
C GLU A 190 6.58 16.97 13.39
N THR A 191 7.61 17.07 14.22
CA THR A 191 8.72 16.10 14.28
C THR A 191 8.20 14.70 14.60
N LYS A 192 7.27 14.59 15.56
CA LYS A 192 6.60 13.32 15.89
C LYS A 192 5.75 12.78 14.72
N CYS A 193 4.99 13.64 14.05
CA CYS A 193 4.18 13.28 12.88
C CYS A 193 5.04 12.66 11.76
N LEU A 194 6.13 13.34 11.41
CA LEU A 194 7.11 12.87 10.44
C LEU A 194 7.77 11.56 10.88
N HIS A 195 8.15 11.44 12.15
CA HIS A 195 8.78 10.23 12.67
C HIS A 195 7.84 9.00 12.64
N GLU A 196 6.59 9.15 13.08
CA GLU A 196 5.60 8.05 13.01
C GLU A 196 5.32 7.65 11.54
N LEU A 197 5.30 8.60 10.62
CA LEU A 197 5.14 8.34 9.19
C LEU A 197 6.39 7.64 8.58
N GLN A 198 7.60 8.05 8.99
CA GLN A 198 8.85 7.39 8.59
C GLN A 198 8.89 5.93 9.07
N VAL A 199 8.50 5.67 10.33
CA VAL A 199 8.42 4.31 10.88
C VAL A 199 7.46 3.45 10.05
N LEU A 200 6.28 3.98 9.72
CA LEU A 200 5.29 3.31 8.86
C LEU A 200 5.84 2.98 7.47
N PHE A 201 6.55 3.93 6.82
CA PHE A 201 7.18 3.67 5.51
C PHE A 201 8.33 2.66 5.61
N ASN A 202 9.06 2.61 6.73
CA ASN A 202 10.09 1.60 6.96
C ASN A 202 9.46 0.20 7.14
N ASP A 203 8.44 0.08 7.99
CA ASP A 203 7.67 -1.16 8.19
C ASP A 203 7.13 -1.70 6.85
N ALA A 204 6.55 -0.82 6.03
CA ALA A 204 6.04 -1.15 4.70
C ALA A 204 7.14 -1.63 3.74
N THR A 205 8.31 -0.99 3.80
CA THR A 205 9.47 -1.31 2.96
C THR A 205 10.05 -2.68 3.32
N GLU A 206 10.27 -2.95 4.60
CA GLU A 206 10.77 -4.24 5.09
C GLU A 206 9.79 -5.38 4.81
N LEU A 207 8.49 -5.15 5.03
CA LEU A 207 7.45 -6.15 4.73
C LEU A 207 7.40 -6.46 3.23
N SER A 208 7.33 -5.43 2.37
CA SER A 208 7.31 -5.63 0.91
C SER A 208 8.54 -6.38 0.41
N LEU A 209 9.74 -5.98 0.85
CA LEU A 209 10.99 -6.68 0.52
C LEU A 209 10.94 -8.14 0.95
N SER A 210 10.54 -8.42 2.21
CA SER A 210 10.41 -9.78 2.70
C SER A 210 9.43 -10.61 1.86
N LEU A 211 8.27 -10.07 1.47
CA LEU A 211 7.29 -10.80 0.66
C LEU A 211 7.81 -11.04 -0.77
N TRP A 212 8.49 -10.07 -1.39
CA TRP A 212 9.03 -10.24 -2.72
C TRP A 212 10.22 -11.22 -2.81
N THR A 213 10.85 -11.58 -1.68
CA THR A 213 11.78 -12.72 -1.63
C THR A 213 11.11 -14.10 -1.78
N HIS A 214 9.77 -14.20 -1.68
CA HIS A 214 9.05 -15.45 -1.98
C HIS A 214 9.06 -15.76 -3.48
N ARG A 215 8.70 -16.98 -3.89
CA ARG A 215 8.45 -17.31 -5.31
C ARG A 215 7.03 -16.92 -5.77
N ALA A 216 6.06 -16.90 -4.86
CA ALA A 216 4.72 -16.38 -5.13
C ALA A 216 4.76 -14.97 -5.76
N PHE A 217 3.89 -14.71 -6.74
CA PHE A 217 3.70 -13.38 -7.29
C PHE A 217 2.66 -12.63 -6.46
N MET A 218 2.89 -11.33 -6.21
CA MET A 218 1.98 -10.45 -5.49
C MET A 218 1.41 -9.42 -6.46
N ALA A 219 0.12 -9.12 -6.36
CA ALA A 219 -0.53 -8.06 -7.12
C ALA A 219 -1.36 -7.16 -6.21
N VAL A 220 -1.17 -5.86 -6.38
CA VAL A 220 -2.02 -4.82 -5.77
C VAL A 220 -3.19 -4.55 -6.70
N ARG A 221 -4.43 -4.52 -6.18
CA ARG A 221 -5.65 -4.21 -6.93
C ARG A 221 -6.39 -3.04 -6.32
N SER A 222 -6.84 -2.13 -7.18
CA SER A 222 -7.55 -0.89 -6.84
C SER A 222 -8.85 -0.77 -7.65
N GLN A 223 -9.57 0.36 -7.56
CA GLN A 223 -10.96 0.50 -8.04
C GLN A 223 -11.23 -0.07 -9.44
N ARG A 224 -10.30 0.13 -10.37
CA ARG A 224 -10.45 -0.28 -11.77
C ARG A 224 -10.46 -1.81 -11.96
N ASP A 225 -9.91 -2.54 -10.99
CA ASP A 225 -9.78 -4.00 -11.03
C ASP A 225 -10.85 -4.70 -10.17
N LEU A 226 -11.65 -3.95 -9.40
CA LEU A 226 -12.64 -4.49 -8.48
C LEU A 226 -14.02 -4.60 -9.15
N PRO A 227 -14.75 -5.72 -8.96
CA PRO A 227 -16.15 -5.83 -9.39
C PRO A 227 -17.08 -4.94 -8.55
N VAL A 228 -18.39 -5.02 -8.79
CA VAL A 228 -19.40 -4.51 -7.84
C VAL A 228 -19.23 -5.16 -6.47
N PHE A 229 -19.64 -4.46 -5.41
CA PHE A 229 -19.53 -4.96 -4.06
C PHE A 229 -20.46 -6.16 -3.82
N THR A 230 -19.96 -7.16 -3.12
CA THR A 230 -20.77 -8.22 -2.48
C THR A 230 -20.11 -8.59 -1.15
N VAL A 231 -20.90 -8.83 -0.11
CA VAL A 231 -20.40 -9.22 1.22
C VAL A 231 -19.63 -10.55 1.19
N SER A 232 -19.99 -11.43 0.25
CA SER A 232 -19.33 -12.71 -0.04
C SER A 232 -18.02 -12.60 -0.83
N SER A 233 -17.56 -11.39 -1.18
CA SER A 233 -16.36 -11.20 -1.98
C SER A 233 -15.09 -11.57 -1.21
N SER A 234 -14.29 -12.48 -1.77
CA SER A 234 -12.98 -12.83 -1.19
C SER A 234 -11.91 -11.76 -1.42
N VAL A 235 -12.16 -10.77 -2.29
CA VAL A 235 -11.16 -9.76 -2.71
C VAL A 235 -11.45 -8.35 -2.22
N MET A 236 -12.60 -8.09 -1.61
CA MET A 236 -12.93 -6.80 -0.97
C MET A 236 -13.82 -6.99 0.27
N SER A 237 -13.78 -6.03 1.18
CA SER A 237 -14.66 -5.96 2.35
C SER A 237 -15.10 -4.51 2.59
N ALA A 238 -16.34 -4.34 3.06
CA ALA A 238 -16.86 -3.02 3.37
C ALA A 238 -16.10 -2.42 4.56
N HIS A 239 -15.79 -1.13 4.48
CA HIS A 239 -15.13 -0.43 5.56
C HIS A 239 -16.02 -0.40 6.81
N ARG A 240 -15.41 -0.58 7.98
CA ARG A 240 -16.08 -0.58 9.31
C ARG A 240 -16.50 0.83 9.79
N LEU A 241 -17.20 1.52 8.89
CA LEU A 241 -18.13 2.62 9.13
C LEU A 241 -19.52 2.32 8.51
N HIS A 242 -19.63 1.39 7.55
CA HIS A 242 -20.93 0.91 7.05
C HIS A 242 -21.74 0.12 8.07
N GLN A 243 -21.08 -0.48 9.07
CA GLN A 243 -21.70 -1.30 10.11
C GLN A 243 -22.51 -2.46 9.50
N LEU A 244 -21.89 -3.20 8.57
CA LEU A 244 -22.41 -4.49 8.10
C LEU A 244 -22.03 -5.58 9.10
N ASP A 245 -22.97 -6.46 9.40
CA ASP A 245 -22.71 -7.78 10.01
C ASP A 245 -22.34 -8.79 8.92
N GLU A 246 -21.85 -9.99 9.29
CA GLU A 246 -21.28 -10.97 8.33
C GLU A 246 -22.27 -11.43 7.24
N ASP A 247 -23.57 -11.46 7.55
CA ASP A 247 -24.64 -11.84 6.62
C ASP A 247 -25.41 -10.63 6.03
N ASP A 248 -24.98 -9.38 6.28
CA ASP A 248 -25.68 -8.17 5.86
C ASP A 248 -25.44 -7.82 4.38
N GLN A 249 -26.29 -8.37 3.52
CA GLN A 249 -26.27 -8.21 2.06
C GLN A 249 -26.85 -6.87 1.56
N ARG A 250 -27.16 -5.88 2.42
CA ARG A 250 -27.89 -4.66 1.98
C ARG A 250 -27.14 -3.76 0.99
N LEU A 251 -25.85 -3.99 0.78
CA LEU A 251 -25.01 -3.27 -0.18
C LEU A 251 -24.57 -4.16 -1.37
N ASP A 252 -25.05 -5.41 -1.46
CA ASP A 252 -24.68 -6.32 -2.54
C ASP A 252 -25.20 -5.81 -3.90
N GLY A 253 -24.33 -5.79 -4.89
CA GLY A 253 -24.56 -5.20 -6.21
C GLY A 253 -24.28 -3.70 -6.30
N SER A 254 -24.08 -3.00 -5.18
CA SER A 254 -23.72 -1.58 -5.18
C SER A 254 -22.30 -1.34 -5.71
N LYS A 255 -22.06 -0.14 -6.22
CA LYS A 255 -20.73 0.27 -6.69
C LYS A 255 -19.83 0.58 -5.50
N VAL A 256 -18.56 0.19 -5.59
CA VAL A 256 -17.55 0.78 -4.70
C VAL A 256 -17.42 2.27 -5.03
N LEU A 257 -17.48 3.14 -4.03
CA LEU A 257 -17.27 4.58 -4.15
C LEU A 257 -15.79 4.95 -4.02
N LEU A 258 -15.12 4.40 -2.99
CA LEU A 258 -13.72 4.70 -2.67
C LEU A 258 -13.01 3.45 -2.13
N VAL A 259 -11.87 3.11 -2.72
CA VAL A 259 -10.91 2.16 -2.16
C VAL A 259 -10.08 2.86 -1.08
N VAL A 260 -10.38 2.56 0.19
CA VAL A 260 -9.66 3.07 1.36
C VAL A 260 -8.35 2.30 1.59
N GLN A 261 -8.29 1.04 1.17
CA GLN A 261 -7.06 0.28 1.06
C GLN A 261 -7.13 -0.68 -0.13
N PRO A 262 -6.11 -0.73 -1.01
CA PRO A 262 -6.04 -1.72 -2.09
C PRO A 262 -6.08 -3.17 -1.60
N ALA A 263 -6.55 -4.10 -2.43
CA ALA A 263 -6.38 -5.52 -2.17
C ALA A 263 -4.93 -5.93 -2.46
N VAL A 264 -4.42 -6.87 -1.67
CA VAL A 264 -3.18 -7.59 -1.93
C VAL A 264 -3.54 -9.03 -2.22
N LEU A 265 -3.40 -9.42 -3.47
CA LEU A 265 -3.59 -10.79 -3.93
C LEU A 265 -2.22 -11.44 -4.18
N ALA A 266 -2.14 -12.75 -4.06
CA ALA A 266 -0.97 -13.51 -4.48
C ALA A 266 -1.36 -14.73 -5.32
N CYS A 267 -0.45 -15.19 -6.16
CA CYS A 267 -0.58 -16.48 -6.85
C CYS A 267 0.76 -17.23 -6.87
N GLY A 268 0.65 -18.55 -7.04
CA GLY A 268 1.76 -19.47 -6.99
C GLY A 268 2.32 -19.76 -5.59
N ASP A 269 3.19 -20.76 -5.55
CA ASP A 269 3.69 -21.38 -4.32
C ASP A 269 5.22 -21.33 -4.19
N GLU A 270 5.76 -22.05 -3.21
CA GLU A 270 7.19 -22.07 -2.89
C GLU A 270 8.04 -22.76 -3.95
N ASN A 271 7.44 -23.61 -4.81
CA ASN A 271 8.10 -24.35 -5.86
C ASN A 271 8.13 -23.60 -7.20
N ALA A 272 7.51 -22.42 -7.27
CA ALA A 272 7.16 -21.73 -8.51
C ALA A 272 6.18 -22.53 -9.39
N GLU A 273 5.20 -23.17 -8.75
CA GLU A 273 4.04 -23.76 -9.42
C GLU A 273 2.79 -22.91 -9.12
N SER A 274 1.63 -23.33 -9.63
CA SER A 274 0.29 -22.83 -9.22
C SER A 274 -0.03 -21.34 -9.48
N TYR A 275 0.66 -20.64 -10.38
CA TYR A 275 0.41 -19.21 -10.69
C TYR A 275 -0.99 -18.88 -11.25
N HIS A 276 -1.75 -19.88 -11.70
CA HIS A 276 -3.16 -19.74 -12.07
C HIS A 276 -4.11 -19.62 -10.85
N GLN A 277 -3.66 -19.96 -9.64
CA GLN A 277 -4.48 -19.95 -8.42
C GLN A 277 -4.21 -18.67 -7.62
N TRP A 278 -5.19 -17.77 -7.62
CA TRP A 278 -5.13 -16.54 -6.83
C TRP A 278 -5.70 -16.75 -5.44
N LYS A 279 -4.98 -16.26 -4.43
CA LYS A 279 -5.40 -16.18 -3.03
C LYS A 279 -5.35 -14.73 -2.56
N THR A 280 -6.31 -14.36 -1.72
CA THR A 280 -6.28 -13.05 -1.06
C THR A 280 -5.37 -13.11 0.16
N TRP A 281 -4.37 -12.24 0.21
CA TRP A 281 -3.63 -11.93 1.44
C TRP A 281 -4.34 -10.81 2.22
N THR A 282 -4.79 -9.76 1.53
CA THR A 282 -5.60 -8.70 2.13
C THR A 282 -6.70 -8.28 1.16
N PRO A 283 -7.99 -8.34 1.55
CA PRO A 283 -9.06 -7.81 0.70
C PRO A 283 -8.98 -6.28 0.63
N ALA A 284 -9.45 -5.69 -0.47
CA ALA A 284 -9.59 -4.24 -0.56
C ALA A 284 -10.59 -3.74 0.50
N ASN A 285 -10.20 -2.73 1.27
CA ASN A 285 -11.09 -2.12 2.25
C ASN A 285 -11.80 -0.93 1.59
N VAL A 286 -13.13 -1.00 1.44
CA VAL A 286 -13.87 -0.11 0.53
C VAL A 286 -15.03 0.64 1.18
N LEU A 287 -15.25 1.90 0.79
CA LEU A 287 -16.55 2.54 0.95
C LEU A 287 -17.42 2.22 -0.26
N VAL A 288 -18.64 1.77 0.00
CA VAL A 288 -19.64 1.40 -1.02
C VAL A 288 -20.64 2.55 -1.18
N ASP A 289 -21.04 2.86 -2.40
CA ASP A 289 -22.10 3.85 -2.69
C ASP A 289 -23.44 3.34 -2.12
N MET A 290 -24.19 4.24 -1.47
CA MET A 290 -25.51 3.95 -0.87
C MET A 290 -26.65 4.72 -1.57
N SER A 291 -26.37 5.35 -2.72
CA SER A 291 -27.34 6.11 -3.52
C SER A 291 -28.06 5.28 -4.60
#